data_AF-A0A2W0A8L4-F1
#
_entry.id   AF-A0A2W0A8L4-F1
#
_cell.length_a   1.000
_cell.length_b   1.000
_cell.length_c   1.000
_cell.angle_alpha   90.00
_cell.angle_beta   90.00
_cell.angle_gamma   90.00
#
_symmetry.space_group_name_H-M   'P 1'
#
loop_
_entity.id
_entity.type
_entity.pdbx_description
1 polymer ?
#
loop_
_entity_poly.entity_id
_entity_poly.type
_entity_poly.pdbx_seq_one_letter_code
_entity_poly.pdbx_strand_id
1 'polypeptide(L)'
;TGIAVLEGDNLNFEAAGRVNIDLEGLVLSLAARHEAEQRVIAEEKKAGTWETQKIAPELRFTPEEKLKVRPQWKWIDPNGIPETEMVAANPARRKRSILPAKGYGALLAAIRETGVEPSREDAFFVGRSNTCVTKRSGKLYFVVNDIWNDQDKEFPEMLMVDNVGFFYARVTVTPRK
;
A
#
# COMPACT_ATOMS: atom_id res chain seq x y z
N THR A 1 9.70 13.74 10.85
CA THR A 1 10.24 13.48 12.21
C THR A 1 10.65 12.02 12.27
N GLY A 2 11.91 11.69 12.58
CA GLY A 2 12.43 10.31 12.51
C GLY A 2 12.75 9.75 13.91
N ILE A 3 12.63 8.44 14.09
CA ILE A 3 13.00 7.76 15.35
C ILE A 3 14.51 7.56 15.34
N ALA A 4 15.22 8.19 16.27
CA ALA A 4 16.66 8.02 16.40
C ALA A 4 16.98 6.66 17.02
N VAL A 5 17.96 5.96 16.44
CA VAL A 5 18.42 4.64 16.89
C VAL A 5 19.95 4.60 16.88
N LEU A 6 20.54 3.88 17.83
CA LEU A 6 21.98 3.63 17.89
C LEU A 6 22.29 2.23 17.37
N GLU A 7 23.50 2.04 16.86
CA GLU A 7 24.01 0.72 16.51
C GLU A 7 24.00 -0.21 17.74
N GLY A 8 23.47 -1.42 17.55
CA GLY A 8 23.30 -2.43 18.57
C GLY A 8 21.96 -2.38 19.33
N ASP A 9 21.13 -1.36 19.09
CA ASP A 9 19.78 -1.30 19.65
C ASP A 9 18.91 -2.44 19.10
N ASN A 10 18.04 -2.97 19.95
CA ASN A 10 17.03 -3.94 19.54
C ASN A 10 15.74 -3.20 19.20
N LEU A 11 15.27 -3.35 17.96
CA LEU A 11 14.03 -2.79 17.48
C LEU A 11 12.95 -3.87 17.42
N ASN A 12 11.80 -3.59 18.02
CA ASN A 12 10.59 -4.38 17.84
C ASN A 12 9.53 -3.54 17.12
N PHE A 13 8.96 -4.10 16.06
CA PHE A 13 7.98 -3.45 15.21
C PHE A 13 6.64 -4.15 15.30
N GLU A 14 5.60 -3.34 15.36
CA GLU A 14 4.22 -3.77 15.19
C GLU A 14 3.51 -2.76 14.31
N ALA A 15 3.07 -3.19 13.14
CA ALA A 15 2.45 -2.34 12.15
C ALA A 15 1.08 -2.86 11.73
N ALA A 16 0.21 -1.92 11.39
CA ALA A 16 -1.09 -2.19 10.78
C ALA A 16 -1.47 -1.03 9.85
N GLY A 17 -2.73 -0.99 9.41
CA GLY A 17 -3.15 -0.13 8.31
C GLY A 17 -3.08 -0.86 6.97
N ARG A 18 -3.42 -0.14 5.90
CA ARG A 18 -3.43 -0.68 4.54
C ARG A 18 -3.14 0.41 3.51
N VAL A 19 -2.51 0.00 2.41
CA VAL A 19 -2.26 0.86 1.25
C VAL A 19 -2.87 0.23 -0.01
N ASN A 20 -3.29 1.06 -0.95
CA ASN A 20 -3.52 0.69 -2.33
C ASN A 20 -2.40 1.31 -3.16
N ILE A 21 -1.94 0.59 -4.17
CA ILE A 21 -0.76 0.92 -4.98
C ILE A 21 -1.09 1.13 -6.46
N ASP A 22 -2.39 1.24 -6.74
CA ASP A 22 -2.93 1.45 -8.07
C ASP A 22 -4.13 2.39 -7.97
N LEU A 23 -3.82 3.69 -7.84
CA LEU A 23 -4.84 4.73 -7.83
C LEU A 23 -5.68 4.70 -9.12
N GLU A 24 -5.10 4.40 -10.28
CA GLU A 24 -5.84 4.33 -11.54
C GLU A 24 -6.91 3.23 -11.49
N GLY A 25 -6.54 2.01 -11.11
CA GLY A 25 -7.49 0.91 -10.95
C GLY A 25 -8.56 1.20 -9.90
N LEU A 26 -8.21 1.93 -8.83
CA LEU A 26 -9.19 2.40 -7.83
C LEU A 26 -10.17 3.41 -8.44
N VAL A 27 -9.69 4.40 -9.19
CA VAL A 27 -10.52 5.41 -9.87
C VAL A 27 -11.46 4.76 -10.87
N LEU A 28 -10.97 3.81 -11.69
CA LEU A 28 -11.81 3.06 -12.64
C LEU A 28 -12.92 2.28 -11.93
N SER A 29 -12.60 1.66 -10.79
CA SER A 29 -13.59 0.91 -10.00
C SER A 29 -14.64 1.83 -9.36
N LEU A 30 -14.24 3.03 -8.92
CA LEU A 30 -15.15 4.05 -8.42
C LEU A 30 -16.07 4.59 -9.52
N ALA A 31 -15.53 4.81 -10.73
CA ALA A 31 -16.33 5.20 -11.88
C ALA A 31 -17.38 4.12 -12.23
N ALA A 32 -16.97 2.85 -12.30
CA ALA A 32 -17.88 1.74 -12.54
C ALA A 32 -18.97 1.63 -11.45
N ARG A 33 -18.62 1.90 -10.20
CA ARG A 33 -19.60 1.95 -9.09
C ARG A 33 -20.61 3.07 -9.30
N HIS A 34 -20.13 4.27 -9.63
CA HIS A 34 -20.99 5.41 -9.88
C HIS A 34 -21.98 5.13 -11.01
N GLU A 35 -21.52 4.54 -12.12
CA GLU A 35 -22.39 4.15 -13.24
C GLU A 35 -23.48 3.15 -12.82
N ALA A 36 -23.12 2.11 -12.07
CA ALA A 36 -24.06 1.11 -11.57
C ALA A 36 -25.10 1.73 -10.61
N GLU A 37 -24.66 2.63 -9.72
CA GLU A 37 -25.57 3.36 -8.83
C GLU A 37 -26.55 4.24 -9.64
N GLN A 38 -26.07 4.99 -10.65
CA GLN A 38 -26.93 5.81 -11.50
C GLN A 38 -27.97 4.98 -12.26
N ARG A 39 -27.61 3.78 -12.74
CA ARG A 39 -28.56 2.86 -13.37
C ARG A 39 -29.69 2.48 -12.39
N VAL A 40 -29.34 2.01 -11.18
CA VAL A 40 -30.32 1.61 -10.17
C VAL A 40 -31.25 2.77 -9.82
N ILE A 41 -30.68 3.97 -9.60
CA ILE A 41 -31.44 5.19 -9.33
C ILE A 41 -32.43 5.49 -10.47
N ALA A 42 -31.99 5.39 -11.72
CA ALA A 42 -32.83 5.66 -12.88
C ALA A 42 -33.99 4.63 -12.99
N GLU A 43 -33.72 3.36 -12.74
CA GLU A 43 -34.73 2.30 -12.73
C GLU A 43 -35.77 2.50 -11.60
N GLU A 44 -35.33 2.81 -10.39
CA GLU A 44 -36.22 3.03 -9.25
C GLU A 44 -37.05 4.31 -9.39
N LYS A 45 -36.48 5.38 -9.97
CA LYS A 45 -37.23 6.58 -10.34
C LYS A 45 -38.30 6.27 -11.39
N LYS A 46 -37.95 5.49 -12.41
CA LYS A 46 -38.90 5.05 -13.45
C LYS A 46 -40.02 4.17 -12.89
N ALA A 47 -39.70 3.36 -11.87
CA ALA A 47 -40.67 2.51 -11.18
C ALA A 47 -41.49 3.23 -10.09
N GLY A 48 -41.16 4.48 -9.75
CA GLY A 48 -41.80 5.23 -8.66
C GLY A 48 -41.44 4.73 -7.26
N THR A 49 -40.41 3.90 -7.12
CA THR A 49 -40.01 3.27 -5.84
C THR A 49 -38.84 3.97 -5.16
N TRP A 50 -38.19 4.94 -5.82
CA TRP A 50 -36.99 5.63 -5.33
C TRP A 50 -37.14 6.24 -3.93
N GLU A 51 -38.29 6.87 -3.65
CA GLU A 51 -38.53 7.55 -2.36
C GLU A 51 -39.10 6.63 -1.28
N THR A 52 -39.61 5.46 -1.67
CA THR A 52 -40.37 4.54 -0.80
C THR A 52 -39.56 3.31 -0.38
N GLN A 53 -38.59 2.87 -1.17
CA GLN A 53 -37.70 1.76 -0.85
C GLN A 53 -36.27 2.27 -0.59
N LYS A 54 -35.87 2.32 0.69
CA LYS A 54 -34.50 2.65 1.09
C LYS A 54 -33.59 1.42 1.07
N ILE A 55 -33.48 0.76 -0.08
CA ILE A 55 -32.56 -0.36 -0.26
C ILE A 55 -31.23 0.22 -0.76
N ALA A 56 -30.11 -0.29 -0.22
CA ALA A 56 -28.80 0.14 -0.66
C ALA A 56 -28.56 -0.29 -2.14
N PRO A 57 -28.14 0.62 -3.05
CA PRO A 57 -28.02 0.32 -4.48
C PRO A 57 -27.18 -0.91 -4.81
N GLU A 58 -26.14 -1.18 -4.01
CA GLU A 58 -25.24 -2.32 -4.19
C GLU A 58 -25.93 -3.69 -4.11
N LEU A 59 -27.12 -3.76 -3.51
CA LEU A 59 -27.94 -4.99 -3.46
C LEU A 59 -28.61 -5.29 -4.80
N ARG A 60 -28.71 -4.29 -5.69
CA ARG A 60 -29.30 -4.40 -7.04
C ARG A 60 -28.26 -4.53 -8.15
N PHE A 61 -26.96 -4.58 -7.81
CA PHE A 61 -25.91 -4.74 -8.81
C PHE A 61 -25.94 -6.14 -9.42
N THR A 62 -25.75 -6.21 -10.74
CA THR A 62 -25.60 -7.48 -11.45
C THR A 62 -24.29 -8.18 -11.06
N PRO A 63 -24.14 -9.49 -11.30
CA PRO A 63 -22.86 -10.18 -11.12
C PRO A 63 -21.69 -9.53 -11.86
N GLU A 64 -21.92 -9.02 -13.07
CA GLU A 64 -20.91 -8.36 -13.90
C GLU A 64 -20.51 -6.99 -13.33
N GLU A 65 -21.49 -6.20 -12.86
CA GLU A 65 -21.22 -4.94 -12.17
C GLU A 65 -20.40 -5.19 -10.90
N LYS A 66 -20.77 -6.21 -10.12
CA LYS A 66 -20.02 -6.61 -8.91
C LYS A 66 -18.57 -6.99 -9.20
N LEU A 67 -18.26 -7.47 -10.40
CA LEU A 67 -16.87 -7.73 -10.82
C LEU A 67 -16.14 -6.42 -11.16
N LYS A 68 -16.79 -5.49 -11.87
CA LYS A 68 -16.21 -4.21 -12.30
C LYS A 68 -15.98 -3.22 -11.16
N VAL A 69 -16.84 -3.19 -10.15
CA VAL A 69 -16.70 -2.29 -8.99
C VAL A 69 -15.64 -2.74 -7.99
N ARG A 70 -15.10 -3.95 -8.15
CA ARG A 70 -14.02 -4.45 -7.30
C ARG A 70 -12.69 -3.91 -7.85
N PRO A 71 -11.93 -3.14 -7.04
CA PRO A 71 -10.60 -2.73 -7.45
C PRO A 71 -9.74 -3.95 -7.76
N GLN A 72 -9.05 -3.87 -8.89
CA GLN A 72 -8.14 -4.91 -9.36
C GLN A 72 -7.05 -5.19 -8.33
N TRP A 73 -6.53 -4.12 -7.72
CA TRP A 73 -5.57 -4.20 -6.63
C TRP A 73 -6.25 -4.06 -5.28
N LYS A 74 -5.99 -5.04 -4.40
CA LYS A 74 -6.51 -5.08 -3.05
C LYS A 74 -5.81 -4.04 -2.18
N TRP A 75 -6.48 -3.63 -1.11
CA TRP A 75 -5.84 -2.96 0.02
C TRP A 75 -4.85 -3.91 0.69
N ILE A 76 -3.57 -3.55 0.64
CA ILE A 76 -2.41 -4.34 1.03
C ILE A 76 -2.07 -4.05 2.48
N ASP A 77 -1.87 -5.08 3.28
CA ASP A 77 -1.40 -4.93 4.67
C ASP A 77 0.14 -4.83 4.74
N PRO A 78 0.72 -4.53 5.91
CA PRO A 78 2.18 -4.33 6.02
C PRO A 78 3.05 -5.52 5.56
N ASN A 79 2.53 -6.74 5.46
CA ASN A 79 3.30 -7.88 4.93
C ASN A 79 3.45 -7.86 3.40
N GLY A 80 2.67 -7.04 2.71
CA GLY A 80 2.62 -7.01 1.25
C GLY A 80 1.74 -8.11 0.65
N ILE A 81 1.54 -8.04 -0.67
CA ILE A 81 0.88 -9.10 -1.43
C ILE A 81 1.89 -10.23 -1.72
N PRO A 82 1.49 -11.51 -1.56
CA PRO A 82 2.34 -12.65 -1.90
C PRO A 82 2.80 -12.64 -3.37
N GLU A 83 3.98 -13.20 -3.61
CA GLU A 83 4.61 -13.25 -4.94
C GLU A 83 3.72 -13.83 -6.04
N THR A 84 2.94 -14.85 -5.72
CA THR A 84 2.06 -15.55 -6.68
C THR A 84 0.95 -14.66 -7.23
N GLU A 85 0.38 -13.79 -6.39
CA GLU A 85 -0.65 -12.83 -6.80
C GLU A 85 -0.05 -11.66 -7.60
N MET A 86 1.18 -11.29 -7.28
CA MET A 86 1.94 -10.20 -7.90
C MET A 86 2.44 -10.50 -9.32
N VAL A 87 3.03 -11.69 -9.51
CA VAL A 87 3.62 -12.09 -10.80
C VAL A 87 2.57 -12.18 -11.90
N ALA A 88 1.34 -12.55 -11.54
CA ALA A 88 0.21 -12.57 -12.48
C ALA A 88 -0.21 -11.16 -12.93
N ALA A 89 -0.04 -10.15 -12.08
CA ALA A 89 -0.55 -8.80 -12.32
C ALA A 89 0.45 -7.92 -13.09
N ASN A 90 1.73 -7.87 -12.71
CA ASN A 90 2.74 -7.08 -13.42
C ASN A 90 4.21 -7.50 -13.12
N PRO A 91 4.79 -8.45 -13.88
CA PRO A 91 6.11 -9.01 -13.58
C PRO A 91 7.28 -8.04 -13.74
N ALA A 92 7.15 -7.01 -14.60
CA ALA A 92 8.20 -6.01 -14.79
C ALA A 92 8.32 -5.06 -13.58
N ARG A 93 7.18 -4.68 -12.98
CA ARG A 93 7.13 -3.85 -11.77
C ARG A 93 7.82 -4.53 -10.58
N ARG A 94 7.66 -5.85 -10.42
CA ARG A 94 8.28 -6.62 -9.33
C ARG A 94 9.80 -6.45 -9.28
N LYS A 95 10.51 -6.65 -10.40
CA LYS A 95 11.98 -6.63 -10.45
C LYS A 95 12.56 -5.28 -10.01
N ARG A 96 11.76 -4.22 -10.16
CA ARG A 96 12.13 -2.84 -9.85
C ARG A 96 11.68 -2.39 -8.46
N SER A 97 10.94 -3.22 -7.72
CA SER A 97 10.57 -2.90 -6.33
C SER A 97 11.80 -2.77 -5.43
N ILE A 98 11.72 -1.97 -4.36
CA ILE A 98 12.84 -1.73 -3.43
C ILE A 98 13.44 -3.06 -2.94
N LEU A 99 12.62 -3.99 -2.44
CA LEU A 99 13.01 -5.35 -2.07
C LEU A 99 12.21 -6.40 -2.88
N PRO A 100 12.71 -6.85 -4.06
CA PRO A 100 11.97 -7.76 -4.96
C PRO A 100 11.69 -9.17 -4.41
N ALA A 101 12.42 -9.57 -3.37
CA ALA A 101 12.24 -10.83 -2.65
C ALA A 101 11.14 -10.75 -1.58
N LYS A 102 10.54 -9.58 -1.37
CA LYS A 102 9.45 -9.35 -0.41
C LYS A 102 8.16 -9.01 -1.15
N GLY A 103 7.04 -9.16 -0.44
CA GLY A 103 5.72 -8.84 -0.99
C GLY A 103 5.67 -7.38 -1.43
N TYR A 104 5.04 -7.12 -2.57
CA TYR A 104 4.86 -5.76 -3.06
C TYR A 104 3.84 -5.03 -2.18
N GLY A 105 4.02 -3.73 -1.98
CA GLY A 105 3.24 -2.95 -1.03
C GLY A 105 3.57 -3.23 0.44
N ALA A 106 4.55 -4.08 0.74
CA ALA A 106 4.96 -4.37 2.11
C ALA A 106 5.57 -3.15 2.81
N LEU A 107 5.44 -3.06 4.13
CA LEU A 107 6.15 -2.08 4.93
C LEU A 107 7.63 -2.44 5.05
N LEU A 108 8.47 -1.51 4.61
CA LEU A 108 9.92 -1.54 4.75
C LEU A 108 10.38 -0.41 5.67
N ALA A 109 11.61 -0.54 6.15
CA ALA A 109 12.29 0.55 6.81
C ALA A 109 13.76 0.62 6.39
N ALA A 110 14.39 1.76 6.65
CA ALA A 110 15.81 1.97 6.46
C ALA A 110 16.36 2.84 7.60
N ILE A 111 17.64 2.68 7.92
CA ILE A 111 18.33 3.52 8.90
C ILE A 111 19.42 4.32 8.21
N ARG A 112 19.37 5.64 8.36
CA ARG A 112 20.36 6.56 7.78
C ARG A 112 20.68 7.74 8.67
N GLU A 113 21.84 8.34 8.44
CA GLU A 113 22.22 9.58 9.12
C GLU A 113 21.18 10.68 8.90
N THR A 114 21.07 11.59 9.87
CA THR A 114 20.08 12.67 9.77
C THR A 114 20.41 13.57 8.58
N GLY A 115 19.46 13.75 7.67
CA GLY A 115 19.63 14.60 6.49
C GLY A 115 20.13 13.85 5.25
N VAL A 116 20.32 12.53 5.34
CA VAL A 116 20.66 11.67 4.21
C VAL A 116 19.44 10.80 3.87
N GLU A 117 19.02 10.81 2.61
CA GLU A 117 17.94 9.95 2.13
C GLU A 117 18.39 8.48 2.07
N PRO A 118 17.56 7.53 2.53
CA PRO A 118 17.83 6.11 2.34
C PRO A 118 17.93 5.70 0.88
N SER A 119 18.93 4.87 0.56
CA SER A 119 18.97 4.19 -0.73
C SER A 119 18.26 2.83 -0.65
N ARG A 120 18.03 2.22 -1.81
CA ARG A 120 17.39 0.90 -1.91
C ARG A 120 18.10 -0.18 -1.09
N GLU A 121 19.43 -0.13 -1.02
CA GLU A 121 20.27 -1.12 -0.34
C GLU A 121 20.15 -1.06 1.18
N ASP A 122 19.55 0.01 1.72
CA ASP A 122 19.36 0.19 3.15
C ASP A 122 18.07 -0.42 3.67
N ALA A 123 17.17 -0.72 2.75
CA ALA A 123 15.86 -1.19 3.07
C ALA A 123 15.94 -2.58 3.71
N PHE A 124 15.23 -2.74 4.80
CA PHE A 124 14.95 -4.03 5.41
C PHE A 124 13.44 -4.19 5.59
N PHE A 125 13.01 -5.45 5.58
CA PHE A 125 11.60 -5.79 5.74
C PHE A 125 11.13 -5.57 7.19
N VAL A 126 10.02 -4.87 7.36
CA VAL A 126 9.35 -4.69 8.66
C VAL A 126 8.11 -5.57 8.75
N GLY A 127 7.28 -5.61 7.71
CA GLY A 127 6.06 -6.42 7.75
C GLY A 127 5.06 -5.93 8.80
N ARG A 128 4.13 -6.80 9.20
CA ARG A 128 3.18 -6.56 10.30
C ARG A 128 3.86 -6.62 11.66
N SER A 129 4.85 -7.50 11.80
CA SER A 129 5.65 -7.60 13.02
C SER A 129 7.02 -8.16 12.67
N ASN A 130 8.05 -7.56 13.24
CA ASN A 130 9.42 -8.03 13.11
C ASN A 130 10.28 -7.52 14.26
N THR A 131 11.39 -8.18 14.51
CA THR A 131 12.41 -7.76 15.46
C THR A 131 13.77 -7.77 14.76
N CYS A 132 14.56 -6.72 14.94
CA CYS A 132 15.92 -6.68 14.40
C CYS A 132 16.88 -5.94 15.32
N VAL A 133 18.17 -6.22 15.16
CA VAL A 133 19.25 -5.46 15.78
C VAL A 133 19.76 -4.45 14.75
N THR A 134 19.88 -3.18 15.16
CA THR A 134 20.39 -2.13 14.29
C THR A 134 21.87 -2.38 13.97
N LYS A 135 22.20 -2.36 12.68
CA LYS A 135 23.59 -2.50 12.20
C LYS A 135 24.33 -1.17 12.05
N ARG A 136 23.66 -0.06 12.34
CA ARG A 136 24.20 1.30 12.23
C ARG A 136 23.33 2.26 13.05
N SER A 137 23.92 3.41 13.41
CA SER A 137 23.22 4.50 14.08
C SER A 137 22.56 5.44 13.05
N GLY A 138 21.48 6.11 13.43
CA GLY A 138 20.82 7.09 12.56
C GLY A 138 19.37 7.36 12.92
N LYS A 139 18.62 7.85 11.94
CA LYS A 139 17.16 7.94 11.95
C LYS A 139 16.56 6.77 11.19
N LEU A 140 15.50 6.22 11.74
CA LEU A 140 14.65 5.21 11.13
C LEU A 140 13.63 5.89 10.20
N TYR A 141 13.55 5.40 8.97
CA TYR A 141 12.64 5.82 7.91
C TYR A 141 11.76 4.64 7.52
N PHE A 142 10.52 4.90 7.13
CA PHE A 142 9.57 3.90 6.65
C PHE A 142 9.20 4.19 5.21
N VAL A 143 8.99 3.12 4.43
CA VAL A 143 8.57 3.22 3.03
C VAL A 143 7.74 2.00 2.65
N VAL A 144 6.87 2.16 1.65
CA VAL A 144 6.13 1.06 1.03
C VAL A 144 7.03 0.37 0.01
N ASN A 145 7.03 -0.96 -0.04
CA ASN A 145 7.80 -1.74 -1.01
C ASN A 145 7.18 -1.61 -2.40
N ASP A 146 7.57 -0.55 -3.09
CA ASP A 146 7.08 -0.18 -4.40
C ASP A 146 8.26 0.02 -5.36
N ILE A 147 8.00 0.43 -6.60
CA ILE A 147 9.02 0.61 -7.62
C ILE A 147 9.94 1.76 -7.27
N TRP A 148 11.23 1.46 -7.28
CA TRP A 148 12.28 2.46 -7.29
C TRP A 148 12.70 2.73 -8.73
N ASN A 149 12.56 3.97 -9.21
CA ASN A 149 13.02 4.34 -10.54
C ASN A 149 14.46 4.88 -10.48
N ASP A 150 15.42 4.01 -10.79
CA ASP A 150 16.85 4.33 -10.85
C ASP A 150 17.29 5.05 -12.13
N GLN A 151 16.41 5.14 -13.14
CA GLN A 151 16.69 5.76 -14.43
C GLN A 151 16.34 7.24 -14.46
N ASP A 152 15.33 7.66 -13.69
CA ASP A 152 14.90 9.05 -13.58
C ASP A 152 15.31 9.61 -12.22
N LYS A 153 16.44 10.32 -12.19
CA LYS A 153 16.98 10.93 -10.96
C LYS A 153 16.23 12.20 -10.56
N GLU A 154 15.49 12.82 -11.47
CA GLU A 154 14.71 14.02 -11.19
C GLU A 154 13.37 13.65 -10.53
N PHE A 155 12.83 12.47 -10.86
CA PHE A 155 11.60 11.97 -10.26
C PHE A 155 11.64 10.45 -9.93
N PRO A 156 12.45 10.04 -8.94
CA PRO A 156 12.63 8.63 -8.58
C PRO A 156 11.35 7.99 -7.98
N GLU A 157 10.48 8.82 -7.39
CA GLU A 157 9.23 8.41 -6.73
C GLU A 157 7.99 8.45 -7.66
N MET A 158 8.16 8.68 -8.97
CA MET A 158 7.07 8.80 -9.94
C MET A 158 6.07 7.64 -9.92
N LEU A 159 6.51 6.46 -9.47
CA LEU A 159 5.70 5.25 -9.40
C LEU A 159 5.21 4.94 -7.98
N MET A 160 5.40 5.86 -7.05
CA MET A 160 4.87 5.81 -5.69
C MET A 160 3.76 6.84 -5.46
N VAL A 161 3.58 7.81 -6.37
CA VAL A 161 2.55 8.86 -6.26
C VAL A 161 1.14 8.35 -6.49
N ASP A 162 0.99 7.18 -7.10
CA ASP A 162 -0.26 6.44 -7.26
C ASP A 162 -0.62 5.58 -6.04
N ASN A 163 0.15 5.69 -4.95
CA ASN A 163 -0.16 5.06 -3.68
C ASN A 163 -1.21 5.86 -2.87
N VAL A 164 -2.18 5.15 -2.29
CA VAL A 164 -3.23 5.70 -1.42
C VAL A 164 -3.31 4.92 -0.12
N GLY A 165 -3.49 5.63 0.99
CA GLY A 165 -3.62 5.04 2.32
C GLY A 165 -2.35 5.19 3.14
N PHE A 166 -2.25 4.43 4.22
CA PHE A 166 -1.12 4.52 5.13
C PHE A 166 -0.96 3.27 5.98
N PHE A 167 0.28 3.06 6.41
CA PHE A 167 0.61 2.19 7.52
C PHE A 167 0.85 3.03 8.77
N TYR A 168 0.47 2.48 9.93
CA TYR A 168 0.93 2.98 11.22
C TYR A 168 1.77 1.90 11.88
N ALA A 169 2.88 2.31 12.49
CA ALA A 169 3.83 1.42 13.12
C ALA A 169 4.17 1.89 14.54
N ARG A 170 4.05 0.97 15.49
CA ARG A 170 4.63 1.10 16.83
C ARG A 170 6.03 0.52 16.80
N VAL A 171 7.01 1.31 17.24
CA VAL A 171 8.42 0.90 17.33
C VAL A 171 8.84 0.95 18.79
N THR A 172 9.32 -0.17 19.31
CA THR A 172 9.94 -0.23 20.64
C THR A 172 11.44 -0.34 20.45
N VAL A 173 12.18 0.62 21.00
CA VAL A 173 13.65 0.65 20.97
C VAL A 173 14.16 0.22 22.33
N THR A 174 14.89 -0.89 22.37
CA THR A 174 15.59 -1.33 23.59
C THR A 174 17.08 -1.06 23.41
N PRO A 175 17.68 -0.18 24.25
CA PRO A 175 19.09 0.14 24.16
C PRO A 175 19.98 -1.11 24.22
N ARG A 176 21.10 -1.08 23.52
CA ARG A 176 22.15 -2.10 23.68
C ARG A 176 22.55 -2.27 25.15
N LYS A 177 22.81 -3.51 25.56
CA LYS A 177 23.41 -3.81 26.87
C LYS A 177 24.89 -3.49 26.88
#